data_AF-A0A353GG55-F1
#
_entry.id   AF-A0A353GG55-F1
#
_cell.length_a   1.000
_cell.length_b   1.000
_cell.length_c   1.000
_cell.angle_alpha   90.00
_cell.angle_beta   90.00
_cell.angle_gamma   90.00
#
_symmetry.space_group_name_H-M   'P 1'
#
loop_
_entity.id
_entity.type
_entity.pdbx_description
1 polymer ?
#
loop_
_entity_poly.entity_id
_entity_poly.type
_entity_poly.pdbx_seq_one_letter_code
_entity_poly.pdbx_strand_id
1 'polypeptide(L)'
;NTICKDLVGKRAALYVGGGFKAISLVRALRALGMKTVLAGTQTGNPEDYEQLRAVCDVGTILVDDTNPLELCAFLEEKGCDLFIGGVKARPIAYKLGLGFCDHN
;
A
#
# COMPACT_ATOMS: atom_id res chain seq x y z
N ASN A 1 -1.50 -17.59 18.20
CA ASN A 1 -1.61 -16.76 16.98
C ASN A 1 -0.99 -15.39 17.29
N THR A 2 0.35 -15.30 17.22
CA THR A 2 1.14 -14.18 17.76
C THR A 2 1.46 -13.13 16.69
N ILE A 3 1.48 -13.54 15.42
CA ILE A 3 1.84 -12.71 14.26
C ILE A 3 0.97 -11.45 14.14
N CYS A 4 -0.34 -11.56 14.39
CA CYS A 4 -1.22 -10.39 14.33
C CYS A 4 -0.87 -9.34 15.40
N LYS A 5 -0.26 -9.71 16.55
CA LYS A 5 0.05 -8.74 17.62
C LYS A 5 1.13 -7.75 17.21
N ASP A 6 2.13 -8.21 16.47
CA ASP A 6 3.28 -7.37 16.08
C ASP A 6 2.95 -6.40 14.94
N LEU A 7 1.87 -6.68 14.20
CA LEU A 7 1.42 -5.89 13.04
C LEU A 7 0.31 -4.89 13.38
N VAL A 8 -0.39 -5.07 14.51
CA VAL A 8 -1.47 -4.17 14.91
C VAL A 8 -0.97 -2.72 15.04
N GLY A 9 -1.65 -1.80 14.36
CA GLY A 9 -1.34 -0.37 14.36
C GLY A 9 -0.22 0.04 13.41
N LYS A 10 0.50 -0.91 12.79
CA LYS A 10 1.52 -0.63 11.79
C LYS A 10 0.90 -0.08 10.51
N ARG A 11 1.65 0.76 9.80
CA ARG A 11 1.20 1.50 8.63
C ARG A 11 1.73 0.83 7.36
N ALA A 12 0.83 0.48 6.46
CA ALA A 12 1.16 -0.17 5.20
C ALA A 12 0.81 0.72 4.01
N ALA A 13 1.68 0.73 3.00
CA ALA A 13 1.43 1.32 1.71
C ALA A 13 1.49 0.25 0.64
N LEU A 14 0.66 0.37 -0.40
CA LEU A 14 0.68 -0.55 -1.53
C LEU A 14 0.61 0.19 -2.86
N TYR A 15 1.47 -0.19 -3.79
CA TYR A 15 1.49 0.29 -5.17
C TYR A 15 1.74 -0.88 -6.11
N VAL A 16 0.67 -1.39 -6.72
CA VAL A 16 0.67 -2.72 -7.38
C VAL A 16 0.00 -2.69 -8.77
N GLY A 17 0.29 -3.67 -9.61
CA GLY A 17 -0.45 -3.85 -10.86
C GLY A 17 -1.86 -4.42 -10.62
N GLY A 18 -2.88 -3.82 -11.22
CA GLY A 18 -4.29 -4.27 -11.19
C GLY A 18 -5.08 -3.84 -9.94
N GLY A 19 -6.27 -3.28 -10.16
CA GLY A 19 -7.16 -2.80 -9.09
C GLY A 19 -7.61 -3.89 -8.12
N PHE A 20 -7.95 -5.07 -8.64
CA PHE A 20 -8.35 -6.21 -7.80
C PHE A 20 -7.30 -6.61 -6.75
N LYS A 21 -6.01 -6.57 -7.12
CA LYS A 21 -4.92 -6.87 -6.18
C LYS A 21 -4.86 -5.83 -5.07
N ALA A 22 -4.96 -4.54 -5.43
CA ALA A 22 -4.97 -3.45 -4.47
C ALA A 22 -6.12 -3.62 -3.47
N ILE A 23 -7.34 -3.84 -3.94
CA ILE A 23 -8.54 -4.04 -3.11
C ILE A 23 -8.37 -5.23 -2.15
N SER A 24 -7.87 -6.35 -2.65
CA SER A 24 -7.67 -7.57 -1.87
C SER A 24 -6.61 -7.37 -0.78
N LEU A 25 -5.52 -6.67 -1.09
CA LEU A 25 -4.45 -6.38 -0.13
C LEU A 25 -4.91 -5.43 0.98
N VAL A 26 -5.71 -4.41 0.67
CA VAL A 26 -6.29 -3.52 1.70
C VAL A 26 -7.09 -4.34 2.73
N ARG A 27 -7.90 -5.29 2.27
CA ARG A 27 -8.69 -6.17 3.14
C ARG A 27 -7.81 -7.09 3.99
N ALA A 28 -6.77 -7.67 3.39
CA ALA A 28 -5.82 -8.53 4.09
C ALA A 28 -5.05 -7.76 5.19
N LEU A 29 -4.56 -6.57 4.88
CA LEU A 29 -3.88 -5.69 5.84
C LEU A 29 -4.79 -5.33 7.02
N ARG A 30 -6.06 -5.00 6.75
CA ARG A 30 -7.05 -4.75 7.81
C ARG A 30 -7.25 -5.97 8.71
N ALA A 31 -7.31 -7.17 8.15
CA ALA A 31 -7.43 -8.41 8.92
C ALA A 31 -6.20 -8.69 9.81
N LEU A 32 -5.02 -8.19 9.41
CA LEU A 32 -3.78 -8.23 10.19
C LEU A 32 -3.66 -7.09 11.22
N GLY A 33 -4.63 -6.17 11.27
CA GLY A 33 -4.62 -5.01 12.16
C GLY A 33 -3.73 -3.85 11.68
N MET A 34 -3.26 -3.89 10.43
CA MET A 34 -2.48 -2.81 9.83
C MET A 34 -3.37 -1.73 9.25
N LYS A 35 -2.92 -0.47 9.31
CA LYS A 35 -3.58 0.68 8.70
C LYS A 35 -3.02 0.91 7.31
N THR A 36 -3.88 0.84 6.28
CA THR A 36 -3.46 1.22 4.92
C THR A 36 -3.42 2.75 4.82
N VAL A 37 -2.24 3.31 4.57
CA VAL A 37 -2.04 4.78 4.47
C VAL A 37 -1.94 5.29 3.04
N LEU A 38 -1.55 4.42 2.11
CA LEU A 38 -1.50 4.70 0.68
C LEU A 38 -1.89 3.44 -0.08
N ALA A 39 -2.76 3.59 -1.08
CA ALA A 39 -3.12 2.54 -2.00
C ALA A 39 -3.14 3.08 -3.44
N GLY A 40 -2.39 2.43 -4.33
CA GLY A 40 -2.38 2.80 -5.73
C GLY A 40 -2.24 1.62 -6.66
N THR A 41 -2.62 1.85 -7.91
CA THR A 41 -2.49 0.85 -8.96
C THR A 41 -1.89 1.45 -10.23
N GLN A 42 -1.13 0.63 -10.96
CA GLN A 42 -0.48 1.01 -12.23
C GLN A 42 -1.39 0.85 -13.45
N THR A 43 -2.46 0.07 -13.33
CA THR A 43 -3.29 -0.35 -14.46
C THR A 43 -4.78 -0.44 -14.09
N GLY A 44 -5.20 0.28 -13.05
CA GLY A 44 -6.60 0.30 -12.62
C GLY A 44 -7.47 1.12 -13.55
N ASN A 45 -8.72 0.73 -13.70
CA ASN A 45 -9.73 1.54 -14.38
C ASN A 45 -10.53 2.38 -13.35
N PRO A 46 -11.41 3.31 -13.79
CA PRO A 46 -12.19 4.13 -12.87
C PRO A 46 -13.04 3.32 -11.87
N GLU A 47 -13.62 2.20 -12.29
CA GLU A 47 -14.42 1.32 -11.43
C GLU A 47 -13.56 0.68 -10.33
N ASP A 48 -12.33 0.27 -10.64
CA ASP A 48 -11.37 -0.21 -9.66
C ASP A 48 -11.09 0.84 -8.58
N TYR A 49 -10.97 2.12 -8.96
CA TYR A 49 -10.74 3.21 -8.01
C TYR A 49 -11.96 3.51 -7.15
N GLU A 50 -13.18 3.39 -7.67
CA GLU A 50 -14.41 3.49 -6.87
C GLU A 50 -14.46 2.39 -5.81
N GLN A 51 -14.17 1.15 -6.20
CA GLN A 51 -14.13 0.02 -5.29
C GLN A 51 -12.99 0.15 -4.27
N LEU A 52 -11.80 0.57 -4.71
CA LEU A 52 -10.64 0.80 -3.84
C LEU A 52 -10.96 1.89 -2.81
N ARG A 53 -11.59 2.98 -3.23
CA ARG A 53 -12.05 4.05 -2.34
C ARG A 53 -13.07 3.56 -1.31
N ALA A 54 -13.98 2.67 -1.71
CA ALA A 54 -14.97 2.10 -0.80
C ALA A 54 -14.36 1.16 0.27
N VAL A 55 -13.22 0.53 -0.02
CA VAL A 55 -12.55 -0.36 0.95
C VAL A 55 -11.46 0.32 1.77
N CYS A 56 -10.98 1.50 1.37
CA CYS A 56 -9.97 2.25 2.10
C CYS A 56 -10.59 3.08 3.24
N ASP A 57 -9.81 3.30 4.30
CA ASP A 57 -10.25 4.15 5.41
C ASP A 57 -10.12 5.63 5.03
N VAL A 58 -10.86 6.50 5.71
CA VAL A 58 -10.74 7.95 5.51
C VAL A 58 -9.31 8.41 5.81
N GLY A 59 -8.73 9.16 4.88
CA GLY A 59 -7.36 9.66 4.97
C GLY A 59 -6.29 8.76 4.35
N THR A 60 -6.67 7.59 3.80
CA THR A 60 -5.79 6.84 2.89
C THR A 60 -5.59 7.64 1.61
N ILE A 61 -4.33 7.83 1.19
CA ILE A 61 -4.01 8.43 -0.11
C ILE A 61 -4.28 7.40 -1.20
N LEU A 62 -5.07 7.78 -2.20
CA LEU A 62 -5.23 7.01 -3.42
C LEU A 62 -4.38 7.64 -4.51
N VAL A 63 -3.49 6.85 -5.13
CA VAL A 63 -2.63 7.30 -6.23
C VAL A 63 -2.90 6.51 -7.50
N ASP A 64 -2.90 7.23 -8.63
CA ASP A 64 -2.99 6.67 -9.98
C ASP A 64 -1.72 7.02 -10.75
N ASP A 65 -1.05 5.99 -11.27
CA ASP A 65 0.21 6.08 -12.03
C ASP A 65 1.23 7.10 -11.49
N THR A 66 1.47 7.06 -10.17
CA THR A 66 2.41 7.99 -9.52
C THR A 66 3.85 7.73 -9.96
N ASN A 67 4.62 8.80 -10.07
CA ASN A 67 6.05 8.70 -10.30
C ASN A 67 6.80 8.32 -8.99
N PRO A 68 8.05 7.84 -9.07
CA PRO A 68 8.82 7.43 -7.89
C PRO A 68 9.08 8.53 -6.86
N LEU A 69 9.22 9.80 -7.28
CA LEU A 69 9.53 10.90 -6.36
C LEU A 69 8.33 11.20 -5.45
N GLU A 70 7.15 11.31 -6.04
CA GLU A 70 5.89 11.49 -5.30
C GLU A 70 5.62 10.30 -4.38
N LEU A 71 5.85 9.09 -4.87
CA LEU A 71 5.68 7.87 -4.08
C LEU A 71 6.59 7.89 -2.84
N CYS A 72 7.87 8.23 -2.99
CA CYS A 72 8.80 8.36 -1.86
C CYS A 72 8.28 9.39 -0.84
N ALA A 73 7.89 10.59 -1.31
CA ALA A 73 7.42 11.66 -0.43
C ALA A 73 6.18 11.23 0.37
N PHE A 74 5.21 10.55 -0.27
CA PHE A 74 4.03 10.06 0.44
C PHE A 74 4.36 8.95 1.45
N LEU A 75 5.29 8.04 1.12
CA LEU A 75 5.70 6.97 2.04
C LEU A 75 6.33 7.54 3.31
N GLU A 76 7.18 8.57 3.17
CA GLU A 76 7.81 9.28 4.29
C GLU A 76 6.79 10.11 5.09
N GLU A 77 5.99 10.94 4.43
CA GLU A 77 4.98 11.78 5.07
C GLU A 77 3.96 10.94 5.86
N LYS A 78 3.61 9.77 5.32
CA LYS A 78 2.69 8.83 5.99
C LYS A 78 3.38 7.84 6.90
N GLY A 79 4.67 8.01 7.23
CA GLY A 79 5.38 7.18 8.21
C GLY A 79 5.14 5.69 8.00
N CYS A 80 5.29 5.23 6.76
CA CYS A 80 5.04 3.85 6.38
C CYS A 80 5.99 2.89 7.13
N ASP A 81 5.51 1.71 7.53
CA ASP A 81 6.33 0.63 8.09
C ASP A 81 6.58 -0.48 7.04
N LEU A 82 5.55 -0.79 6.22
CA LEU A 82 5.57 -1.83 5.20
C LEU A 82 5.13 -1.29 3.85
N PHE A 83 5.98 -1.44 2.84
CA PHE A 83 5.64 -1.12 1.46
C PHE A 83 5.47 -2.39 0.62
N ILE A 84 4.30 -2.52 0.00
CA ILE A 84 3.94 -3.63 -0.89
C ILE A 84 4.00 -3.13 -2.33
N GLY A 85 4.83 -3.76 -3.16
CA GLY A 85 5.01 -3.35 -4.55
C GLY A 85 5.68 -4.41 -5.39
N GLY A 86 5.82 -4.14 -6.69
CA GLY A 86 6.58 -5.03 -7.57
C GLY A 86 8.09 -4.86 -7.40
N VAL A 87 8.87 -5.75 -8.01
CA VAL A 87 10.36 -5.75 -7.98
C VAL A 87 11.01 -4.39 -8.27
N LYS A 88 10.40 -3.56 -9.13
CA LYS A 88 10.89 -2.22 -9.47
C LYS A 88 10.81 -1.22 -8.31
N ALA A 89 9.90 -1.44 -7.37
CA ALA A 89 9.67 -0.58 -6.21
C ALA A 89 10.55 -0.96 -5.01
N ARG A 90 11.20 -2.14 -5.03
CA ARG A 90 12.07 -2.63 -3.97
C ARG A 90 13.22 -1.67 -3.59
N PRO A 91 13.93 -1.03 -4.54
CA PRO A 91 15.00 -0.10 -4.19
C PRO A 91 14.49 1.13 -3.42
N ILE A 92 13.24 1.55 -3.64
CA ILE A 92 12.62 2.66 -2.90
C ILE A 92 12.45 2.24 -1.43
N ALA A 93 11.85 1.08 -1.18
CA ALA A 93 11.65 0.56 0.17
C ALA A 93 12.96 0.50 0.96
N TYR A 94 14.01 -0.06 0.35
CA TYR A 94 15.29 -0.24 1.03
C TYR A 94 16.01 1.08 1.30
N LYS A 95 15.94 2.05 0.38
CA LYS A 95 16.49 3.39 0.60
C LYS A 95 15.78 4.12 1.75
N LEU A 96 14.48 3.89 1.91
CA LEU A 96 13.65 4.49 2.95
C LEU A 96 13.63 3.67 4.25
N GLY A 97 14.34 2.54 4.32
CA GLY A 97 14.37 1.68 5.51
C GLY A 97 13.04 0.99 5.81
N LEU A 98 12.19 0.80 4.81
CA LEU A 98 10.85 0.20 4.94
C LEU A 98 10.92 -1.32 4.81
N GLY A 99 10.03 -2.02 5.53
CA GLY A 99 9.71 -3.41 5.21
C GLY A 99 9.20 -3.49 3.77
N PHE A 100 9.59 -4.54 3.03
CA PHE A 100 9.17 -4.72 1.64
C PHE A 100 8.51 -6.09 1.45
N CYS A 101 7.36 -6.11 0.79
CA CYS A 101 6.68 -7.32 0.36
C CYS A 101 6.43 -7.26 -1.14
N ASP A 102 6.96 -8.25 -1.87
CA ASP A 102 6.64 -8.42 -3.28
C ASP A 102 5.23 -9.02 -3.41
N HIS A 103 4.44 -8.50 -4.34
CA HIS A 103 3.06 -8.96 -4.54
C HIS A 103 2.92 -10.04 -5.64
N ASN A 104 4.03 -10.48 -6.24
CA ASN A 104 4.06 -11.55 -7.24
C ASN A 104 4.51 -12.89 -6.66
#